data_AF-A0A2E8KBM2-F1
#
_entry.id   AF-A0A2E8KBM2-F1
#
_cell.length_a   1.000
_cell.length_b   1.000
_cell.length_c   1.000
_cell.angle_alpha   90.00
_cell.angle_beta   90.00
_cell.angle_gamma   90.00
#
_symmetry.space_group_name_H-M   'P 1'
#
loop_
_entity.id
_entity.type
_entity.pdbx_description
1 polymer ?
#
loop_
_entity_poly.entity_id
_entity_poly.type
_entity_poly.pdbx_seq_one_letter_code
_entity_poly.pdbx_strand_id
1 'polypeptide(L)'
;MSDTNERLIEITAEEQAALARAFESTPSVFNLLSTLRTRRMGKGYRSESGEEETFSWSSGHQAKQPEGPLSYSSVEEPLPLTEVEEAIIAWAGLGPNGIVAADIPTRGDLSSLLYWAGRTAPGSSNDNSVDLLIISDRGVDLYRPGTARSKPVEIEGPEDYWKVLHWYRTGLQHLSDSRPDVDWSTSPPGTHNVRPMGAPQYNLSRPGSTWFLPVGDLGREWVNLLLSSYHFGGFYLEDTNGNKPAGCDQWIRPGFLEVGFPFPIFDELVLMFHTSQVGAVVQNMRLACEALGLGGWTMGNYSDDMLLGAYPEVAAGLGFSFMERDLERNPSRTASCLGLEGALEAVCVPSPWFANGEAAVRHVLESRYSRGGLLSRTAGDEAPLSPFNAETLERIKENPKAHVPDWVVDAAVDTIDYLVQEYDIAPVNISPVRAKFSLQVHHVDEAYYQQFHVGDERPFLITDQIRQHEKDWHS
;
A
#
# COMPACT_ATOMS: atom_id res chain seq x y z
N MET A 1 9.81 -30.34 19.40
CA MET A 1 8.45 -30.80 19.08
C MET A 1 7.51 -30.02 19.97
N SER A 2 7.25 -28.77 19.62
CA SER A 2 6.19 -27.96 20.21
C SER A 2 5.06 -27.93 19.19
N ASP A 3 3.88 -28.21 19.71
CA ASP A 3 2.63 -28.45 19.00
C ASP A 3 2.02 -27.09 18.56
N THR A 4 2.72 -26.33 17.72
CA THR A 4 2.07 -25.27 16.90
C THR A 4 1.33 -25.99 15.79
N ASN A 5 0.19 -26.56 16.18
CA ASN A 5 -0.86 -26.92 15.24
C ASN A 5 -1.47 -25.59 14.75
N GLU A 6 -0.69 -24.80 13.99
CA GLU A 6 -1.27 -23.89 13.01
C GLU A 6 -2.25 -24.79 12.26
N ARG A 7 -3.55 -24.57 12.47
CA ARG A 7 -4.53 -25.22 11.61
C ARG A 7 -4.20 -24.75 10.21
N LEU A 8 -3.49 -25.60 9.47
CA LEU A 8 -3.38 -25.50 8.02
C LEU A 8 -4.80 -25.21 7.56
N ILE A 9 -5.01 -24.03 6.97
CA ILE A 9 -6.33 -23.71 6.44
C ILE A 9 -6.60 -24.79 5.40
N GLU A 10 -7.65 -25.58 5.62
CA GLU A 10 -8.09 -26.53 4.62
C GLU A 10 -8.58 -25.74 3.41
N ILE A 11 -7.93 -25.98 2.27
CA ILE A 11 -8.35 -25.45 0.98
C ILE A 11 -9.00 -26.55 0.15
N THR A 12 -9.95 -26.17 -0.70
CA THR A 12 -10.66 -27.14 -1.54
C THR A 12 -9.74 -27.68 -2.65
N ALA A 13 -10.13 -28.79 -3.27
CA ALA A 13 -9.39 -29.32 -4.43
C ALA A 13 -9.39 -28.34 -5.61
N GLU A 14 -10.47 -27.56 -5.77
CA GLU A 14 -10.61 -26.51 -6.78
C GLU A 14 -9.64 -25.35 -6.49
N GLU A 15 -9.58 -24.89 -5.24
CA GLU A 15 -8.63 -23.87 -4.79
C GLU A 15 -7.17 -24.31 -5.00
N GLN A 16 -6.83 -25.54 -4.61
CA GLN A 16 -5.49 -26.09 -4.83
C GLN A 16 -5.15 -26.16 -6.33
N ALA A 17 -6.10 -26.57 -7.18
CA ALA A 17 -5.88 -26.64 -8.63
C ALA A 17 -5.69 -25.25 -9.25
N ALA A 18 -6.47 -24.26 -8.83
CA ALA A 18 -6.34 -22.88 -9.29
C ALA A 18 -5.00 -22.26 -8.87
N LEU A 19 -4.58 -22.47 -7.62
CA LEU A 19 -3.26 -22.05 -7.15
C LEU A 19 -2.12 -22.73 -7.91
N ALA A 20 -2.20 -24.06 -8.11
CA ALA A 20 -1.21 -24.79 -8.91
C ALA A 20 -1.13 -24.25 -10.34
N ARG A 21 -2.28 -23.95 -10.96
CA ARG A 21 -2.31 -23.30 -12.27
C ARG A 21 -1.58 -21.96 -12.27
N ALA A 22 -1.78 -21.14 -11.24
CA ALA A 22 -1.12 -19.84 -11.11
C ALA A 22 0.41 -19.95 -11.14
N PHE A 23 0.99 -20.91 -10.42
CA PHE A 23 2.44 -21.09 -10.31
C PHE A 23 3.05 -21.89 -11.46
N GLU A 24 2.34 -22.87 -12.02
CA GLU A 24 2.92 -23.84 -12.95
C GLU A 24 2.55 -23.60 -14.41
N SER A 25 1.40 -22.98 -14.66
CA SER A 25 0.78 -22.90 -16.00
C SER A 25 0.67 -21.48 -16.55
N THR A 26 1.08 -20.46 -15.79
CA THR A 26 1.06 -19.07 -16.28
C THR A 26 2.29 -18.76 -17.14
N PRO A 27 2.19 -17.78 -18.07
CA PRO A 27 3.34 -17.37 -18.87
C PRO A 27 4.48 -16.81 -18.02
N SER A 28 5.72 -16.98 -18.49
CA SER A 28 6.88 -16.34 -17.88
C SER A 28 6.75 -14.82 -17.84
N VAL A 29 7.43 -14.17 -16.89
CA VAL A 29 7.43 -12.70 -16.76
C VAL A 29 7.79 -11.97 -18.06
N PHE A 30 8.71 -12.49 -18.88
CA PHE A 30 9.07 -11.87 -20.15
C PHE A 30 7.94 -11.97 -21.19
N ASN A 31 7.20 -13.07 -21.20
CA ASN A 31 6.02 -13.21 -22.05
C ASN A 31 4.90 -12.25 -21.60
N LEU A 32 4.66 -12.14 -20.28
CA LEU A 32 3.69 -11.20 -19.73
C LEU A 32 4.06 -9.76 -20.12
N LEU A 33 5.32 -9.36 -19.96
CA LEU A 33 5.79 -8.01 -20.31
C LEU A 33 5.60 -7.67 -21.79
N SER A 34 5.63 -8.66 -22.69
CA SER A 34 5.40 -8.43 -24.13
C SER A 34 3.95 -8.04 -24.45
N THR A 35 3.00 -8.48 -23.62
CA THR A 35 1.54 -8.35 -23.84
C THR A 35 0.85 -7.44 -22.82
N LEU A 36 1.55 -7.05 -21.75
CA LEU A 36 1.03 -6.24 -20.66
C LEU A 36 0.40 -4.93 -21.14
N ARG A 37 -0.91 -4.78 -21.00
CA ARG A 37 -1.67 -3.59 -21.41
C ARG A 37 -2.71 -3.21 -20.38
N THR A 38 -3.05 -1.92 -20.36
CA THR A 38 -4.14 -1.43 -19.51
C THR A 38 -5.44 -1.72 -20.22
N ARG A 39 -6.22 -2.66 -19.66
CA ARG A 39 -7.56 -3.01 -20.13
C ARG A 39 -8.54 -2.47 -19.11
N ARG A 40 -9.41 -1.56 -19.55
CA ARG A 40 -10.33 -0.79 -18.70
C ARG A 40 -11.77 -1.23 -18.82
N MET A 41 -12.12 -1.99 -19.86
CA MET A 41 -13.48 -2.38 -20.14
C MET A 41 -13.71 -3.80 -19.65
N GLY A 42 -14.49 -3.91 -18.57
CA GLY A 42 -14.96 -5.15 -18.01
C GLY A 42 -16.42 -5.43 -18.33
N LYS A 43 -16.85 -6.65 -18.03
CA LYS A 43 -18.26 -7.05 -18.15
C LYS A 43 -19.15 -6.11 -17.34
N GLY A 44 -20.28 -5.70 -17.91
CA GLY A 44 -21.22 -4.75 -17.31
C GLY A 44 -20.80 -3.27 -17.36
N TYR A 45 -19.69 -2.91 -18.02
CA TYR A 45 -19.24 -1.52 -18.11
C TYR A 45 -19.90 -0.76 -19.27
N ARG A 46 -19.84 0.57 -19.18
CA ARG A 46 -20.32 1.48 -20.22
C ARG A 46 -19.24 2.48 -20.61
N SER A 47 -19.29 2.96 -21.84
CA SER A 47 -18.39 3.99 -22.37
C SER A 47 -19.16 4.81 -23.37
N GLU A 48 -19.18 6.13 -23.21
CA GLU A 48 -19.76 7.09 -24.16
C GLU A 48 -21.15 6.68 -24.68
N SER A 49 -21.98 6.11 -23.82
CA SER A 49 -23.28 5.56 -24.25
C SER A 49 -24.30 6.64 -24.58
N GLY A 50 -24.11 7.88 -24.09
CA GLY A 50 -25.11 8.94 -24.18
C GLY A 50 -26.33 8.72 -23.29
N GLU A 51 -26.37 7.62 -22.54
CA GLU A 51 -27.45 7.27 -21.63
C GLU A 51 -27.14 7.73 -20.21
N GLU A 52 -28.19 8.08 -19.48
CA GLU A 52 -28.08 8.36 -18.05
C GLU A 52 -28.03 7.04 -17.28
N GLU A 53 -27.21 7.00 -16.23
CA GLU A 53 -27.06 5.86 -15.34
C GLU A 53 -27.08 6.34 -13.89
N THR A 54 -27.67 5.52 -13.01
CA THR A 54 -27.59 5.74 -11.56
C THR A 54 -26.53 4.82 -10.98
N PHE A 55 -25.56 5.38 -10.28
CA PHE A 55 -24.50 4.63 -9.61
C PHE A 55 -25.00 4.05 -8.28
N SER A 56 -25.96 3.14 -8.35
CA SER A 56 -26.67 2.56 -7.19
C SER A 56 -25.78 1.73 -6.26
N TRP A 57 -24.57 1.38 -6.69
CA TRP A 57 -23.59 0.61 -5.94
C TRP A 57 -22.61 1.47 -5.12
N SER A 58 -22.61 2.80 -5.29
CA SER A 58 -21.75 3.74 -4.58
C SER A 58 -22.57 4.89 -3.99
N SER A 59 -22.52 6.09 -4.55
CA SER A 59 -23.16 7.30 -4.00
C SER A 59 -24.65 7.43 -4.35
N GLY A 60 -25.15 6.65 -5.31
CA GLY A 60 -26.50 6.79 -5.85
C GLY A 60 -26.68 8.00 -6.78
N HIS A 61 -25.61 8.74 -7.11
CA HIS A 61 -25.69 9.84 -8.07
C HIS A 61 -26.07 9.37 -9.48
N GLN A 62 -26.76 10.25 -10.20
CA GLN A 62 -27.04 10.08 -11.62
C GLN A 62 -25.93 10.73 -12.44
N ALA A 63 -25.38 9.99 -13.39
CA ALA A 63 -24.31 10.42 -14.26
C ALA A 63 -24.62 10.06 -15.71
N LYS A 64 -24.24 10.97 -16.63
CA LYS A 64 -24.33 10.74 -18.07
C LYS A 64 -22.99 11.07 -18.72
N GLN A 65 -22.38 10.07 -19.34
CA GLN A 65 -21.28 10.30 -20.27
C GLN A 65 -21.87 10.64 -21.65
N PRO A 66 -21.47 11.75 -22.30
CA PRO A 66 -21.95 12.09 -23.64
C PRO A 66 -21.69 10.95 -24.63
N GLU A 67 -22.57 10.84 -25.63
CA GLU A 67 -22.35 9.90 -26.74
C GLU A 67 -21.10 10.27 -27.53
N GLY A 68 -20.33 9.28 -27.96
CA GLY A 68 -19.07 9.49 -28.64
C GLY A 68 -18.60 8.29 -29.46
N PRO A 69 -17.42 8.39 -30.11
CA PRO A 69 -16.90 7.36 -31.01
C PRO A 69 -16.57 6.02 -30.33
N LEU A 70 -16.45 6.00 -28.99
CA LEU A 70 -16.26 4.79 -28.18
C LEU A 70 -17.56 4.38 -27.47
N SER A 71 -18.71 4.71 -28.05
CA SER A 71 -20.03 4.34 -27.54
C SER A 71 -20.18 2.83 -27.45
N TYR A 72 -20.36 2.36 -26.22
CA TYR A 72 -20.42 0.96 -25.87
C TYR A 72 -21.19 0.75 -24.57
N SER A 73 -22.05 -0.25 -24.57
CA SER A 73 -22.68 -0.79 -23.37
C SER A 73 -22.48 -2.30 -23.39
N SER A 74 -21.81 -2.83 -22.37
CA SER A 74 -21.62 -4.28 -22.23
C SER A 74 -22.97 -4.99 -22.19
N VAL A 75 -23.06 -6.13 -22.86
CA VAL A 75 -24.22 -7.04 -22.81
C VAL A 75 -24.05 -8.15 -21.76
N GLU A 76 -22.85 -8.23 -21.18
CA GLU A 76 -22.51 -9.19 -20.14
C GLU A 76 -22.87 -8.62 -18.77
N GLU A 77 -23.30 -9.49 -17.86
CA GLU A 77 -23.50 -9.11 -16.47
C GLU A 77 -22.15 -8.93 -15.76
N PRO A 78 -22.03 -7.99 -14.80
CA PRO A 78 -20.85 -7.90 -13.96
C PRO A 78 -20.52 -9.23 -13.27
N LEU A 79 -19.26 -9.67 -13.37
CA LEU A 79 -18.76 -10.90 -12.74
C LEU A 79 -17.66 -10.55 -11.73
N PRO A 80 -17.89 -10.73 -10.42
CA PRO A 80 -16.87 -10.48 -9.38
C PRO A 80 -15.68 -11.44 -9.51
N LEU A 81 -14.50 -11.00 -9.07
CA LEU A 81 -13.38 -11.91 -8.86
C LEU A 81 -13.73 -12.98 -7.84
N THR A 82 -13.23 -14.19 -8.06
CA THR A 82 -13.20 -15.26 -7.08
C THR A 82 -12.21 -14.92 -5.97
N GLU A 83 -12.34 -15.61 -4.83
CA GLU A 83 -11.41 -15.45 -3.72
C GLU A 83 -9.96 -15.80 -4.13
N VAL A 84 -9.77 -16.85 -4.93
CA VAL A 84 -8.44 -17.27 -5.37
C VAL A 84 -7.78 -16.23 -6.27
N GLU A 85 -8.54 -15.64 -7.21
CA GLU A 85 -8.03 -14.55 -8.05
C GLU A 85 -7.63 -13.34 -7.21
N GLU A 86 -8.50 -12.93 -6.28
CA GLU A 86 -8.25 -11.79 -5.39
C GLU A 86 -7.01 -12.04 -4.51
N ALA A 87 -6.88 -13.25 -3.97
CA ALA A 87 -5.75 -13.66 -3.13
C ALA A 87 -4.42 -13.71 -3.88
N ILE A 88 -4.40 -14.25 -5.11
CA ILE A 88 -3.19 -14.29 -5.94
C ILE A 88 -2.74 -12.86 -6.28
N ILE A 89 -3.68 -11.97 -6.62
CA ILE A 89 -3.35 -10.57 -6.94
C ILE A 89 -2.84 -9.85 -5.69
N ALA A 90 -3.52 -9.98 -4.56
CA ALA A 90 -3.09 -9.39 -3.29
C ALA A 90 -1.69 -9.88 -2.87
N TRP A 91 -1.43 -11.19 -2.99
CA TRP A 91 -0.11 -11.77 -2.72
C TRP A 91 0.96 -11.27 -3.69
N ALA A 92 0.66 -11.15 -4.99
CA ALA A 92 1.60 -10.59 -5.95
C ALA A 92 2.01 -9.15 -5.57
N GLY A 93 1.06 -8.37 -5.04
CA GLY A 93 1.31 -7.01 -4.56
C GLY A 93 2.15 -6.92 -3.28
N LEU A 94 1.69 -7.56 -2.19
CA LEU A 94 2.26 -7.39 -0.83
C LEU A 94 2.43 -8.69 -0.05
N GLY A 95 2.32 -9.83 -0.72
CA GLY A 95 2.36 -11.14 -0.10
C GLY A 95 3.69 -11.49 0.56
N PRO A 96 3.68 -12.31 1.62
CA PRO A 96 4.89 -12.90 2.19
C PRO A 96 5.67 -13.73 1.15
N ASN A 97 7.00 -13.56 1.10
CA ASN A 97 7.87 -14.34 0.22
C ASN A 97 9.09 -14.97 0.90
N GLY A 98 9.27 -14.77 2.20
CA GLY A 98 10.41 -15.29 2.96
C GLY A 98 11.03 -14.25 3.86
N ILE A 99 12.35 -14.28 4.01
CA ILE A 99 13.12 -13.29 4.77
C ILE A 99 14.04 -12.50 3.85
N VAL A 100 14.26 -11.23 4.17
CA VAL A 100 15.22 -10.39 3.46
C VAL A 100 16.66 -10.83 3.78
N ALA A 101 17.59 -10.61 2.85
CA ALA A 101 19.00 -10.96 3.05
C ALA A 101 19.69 -10.09 4.13
N ALA A 102 19.21 -8.85 4.33
CA ALA A 102 19.77 -7.90 5.29
C ALA A 102 21.29 -7.67 5.15
N ASP A 103 21.80 -7.57 3.92
CA ASP A 103 23.22 -7.38 3.58
C ASP A 103 23.76 -5.97 3.93
N ILE A 104 23.41 -5.47 5.12
CA ILE A 104 23.79 -4.16 5.64
C ILE A 104 24.76 -4.37 6.83
N PRO A 105 25.95 -3.77 6.82
CA PRO A 105 26.85 -3.85 7.97
C PRO A 105 26.22 -3.21 9.21
N THR A 106 26.50 -3.71 10.41
CA THR A 106 26.03 -3.07 11.67
C THR A 106 26.49 -1.62 11.82
N ARG A 107 27.62 -1.27 11.20
CA ARG A 107 28.13 0.11 11.14
C ARG A 107 27.67 0.91 9.92
N GLY A 108 26.88 0.29 9.03
CA GLY A 108 26.29 0.88 7.85
C GLY A 108 24.76 0.94 7.94
N ASP A 109 24.24 1.13 9.16
CA ASP A 109 22.81 1.30 9.45
C ASP A 109 21.91 0.07 9.24
N LEU A 110 22.36 -1.10 9.68
CA LEU A 110 21.51 -2.30 9.75
C LEU A 110 20.23 -2.06 10.59
N SER A 111 20.32 -1.19 11.60
CA SER A 111 19.20 -0.83 12.48
C SER A 111 18.09 -0.03 11.79
N SER A 112 18.32 0.47 10.57
CA SER A 112 17.23 1.07 9.77
C SER A 112 16.15 0.03 9.42
N LEU A 113 16.50 -1.26 9.31
CA LEU A 113 15.54 -2.32 8.98
C LEU A 113 14.56 -2.57 10.13
N LEU A 114 13.24 -2.51 9.86
CA LEU A 114 12.21 -2.76 10.88
C LEU A 114 11.75 -4.21 10.97
N TYR A 115 11.92 -4.99 9.90
CA TYR A 115 11.52 -6.40 9.88
C TYR A 115 12.50 -7.25 9.06
N TRP A 116 12.64 -8.54 9.42
CA TRP A 116 13.25 -9.56 8.55
C TRP A 116 12.26 -10.13 7.55
N ALA A 117 10.97 -10.02 7.83
CA ALA A 117 9.91 -10.54 7.00
C ALA A 117 9.90 -9.87 5.62
N GLY A 118 10.18 -10.63 4.56
CA GLY A 118 10.13 -10.16 3.18
C GLY A 118 8.71 -10.13 2.62
N ARG A 119 8.49 -9.23 1.66
CA ARG A 119 7.29 -9.15 0.83
C ARG A 119 7.67 -9.22 -0.66
N THR A 120 6.70 -9.56 -1.51
CA THR A 120 6.86 -9.61 -2.97
C THR A 120 7.23 -8.26 -3.60
N ALA A 121 6.84 -7.15 -2.98
CA ALA A 121 7.30 -5.80 -3.33
C ALA A 121 8.37 -5.30 -2.34
N PRO A 122 9.40 -4.58 -2.83
CA PRO A 122 10.39 -3.94 -1.97
C PRO A 122 9.78 -2.74 -1.23
N GLY A 123 10.29 -2.44 -0.05
CA GLY A 123 9.97 -1.23 0.71
C GLY A 123 11.24 -0.62 1.29
N SER A 124 11.24 0.69 1.50
CA SER A 124 12.33 1.35 2.21
C SER A 124 12.42 0.74 3.62
N SER A 125 13.65 0.49 4.08
CA SER A 125 13.89 -0.02 5.43
C SER A 125 13.18 -1.34 5.79
N ASN A 126 12.65 -2.06 4.79
CA ASN A 126 11.73 -3.18 4.97
C ASN A 126 10.68 -2.93 6.07
N ASP A 127 10.12 -1.72 6.09
CA ASP A 127 9.29 -1.15 7.15
C ASP A 127 7.83 -1.67 7.16
N ASN A 128 7.43 -2.36 6.08
CA ASN A 128 6.07 -2.78 5.81
C ASN A 128 5.04 -1.64 5.96
N SER A 129 5.40 -0.40 5.58
CA SER A 129 4.53 0.79 5.72
C SER A 129 3.35 0.84 4.76
N VAL A 130 3.35 0.03 3.69
CA VAL A 130 2.24 -0.04 2.74
C VAL A 130 1.41 -1.28 3.01
N ASP A 131 0.11 -1.09 3.22
CA ASP A 131 -0.91 -2.14 3.24
C ASP A 131 -1.82 -2.02 2.01
N LEU A 132 -2.78 -2.93 1.84
CA LEU A 132 -3.65 -2.97 0.67
C LEU A 132 -5.11 -2.99 1.09
N LEU A 133 -5.84 -1.92 0.79
CA LEU A 133 -7.30 -1.95 0.83
C LEU A 133 -7.82 -2.68 -0.40
N ILE A 134 -8.73 -3.62 -0.20
CA ILE A 134 -9.40 -4.36 -1.26
C ILE A 134 -10.88 -4.01 -1.23
N ILE A 135 -11.34 -3.33 -2.27
CA ILE A 135 -12.70 -2.80 -2.39
C ILE A 135 -13.43 -3.62 -3.46
N SER A 136 -14.39 -4.44 -3.04
CA SER A 136 -15.15 -5.35 -3.92
C SER A 136 -16.66 -5.20 -3.71
N ASP A 137 -17.46 -6.07 -4.32
CA ASP A 137 -18.91 -6.12 -4.08
C ASP A 137 -19.26 -6.60 -2.67
N ARG A 138 -18.30 -7.19 -1.95
CA ARG A 138 -18.43 -7.63 -0.56
C ARG A 138 -18.15 -6.50 0.45
N GLY A 139 -17.68 -5.34 -0.03
CA GLY A 139 -17.31 -4.21 0.80
C GLY A 139 -15.82 -3.90 0.75
N VAL A 140 -15.25 -3.48 1.88
CA VAL A 140 -13.86 -3.05 2.02
C VAL A 140 -13.16 -3.89 3.08
N ASP A 141 -12.06 -4.50 2.69
CA ASP A 141 -11.16 -5.22 3.57
C ASP A 141 -9.75 -4.62 3.50
N LEU A 142 -9.03 -4.65 4.62
CA LEU A 142 -7.60 -4.32 4.69
C LEU A 142 -6.80 -5.62 4.68
N TYR A 143 -5.98 -5.83 3.65
CA TYR A 143 -5.03 -6.92 3.55
C TYR A 143 -3.67 -6.52 4.13
N ARG A 144 -3.32 -7.13 5.26
CA ARG A 144 -2.06 -6.99 5.99
C ARG A 144 -1.55 -8.38 6.40
N PRO A 145 -0.87 -9.10 5.51
CA PRO A 145 -0.25 -10.36 5.89
C PRO A 145 0.89 -10.04 6.87
N GLY A 146 0.80 -10.59 8.09
CA GLY A 146 1.71 -10.29 9.19
C GLY A 146 3.19 -10.60 8.89
N THR A 147 4.04 -10.46 9.91
CA THR A 147 5.50 -10.58 9.78
C THR A 147 6.03 -12.00 10.05
N ALA A 148 5.17 -12.95 10.41
CA ALA A 148 5.57 -14.34 10.63
C ALA A 148 6.08 -14.98 9.34
N ARG A 149 7.21 -15.68 9.41
CA ARG A 149 7.81 -16.40 8.28
C ARG A 149 8.23 -17.80 8.73
N SER A 150 7.88 -18.80 7.92
CA SER A 150 8.15 -20.20 8.19
C SER A 150 9.51 -20.65 7.62
N LYS A 151 9.96 -19.99 6.54
CA LYS A 151 11.17 -20.36 5.78
C LYS A 151 11.82 -19.12 5.14
N PRO A 152 13.11 -19.20 4.74
CA PRO A 152 13.76 -18.12 3.99
C PRO A 152 13.13 -17.84 2.63
N VAL A 153 12.52 -18.86 2.02
CA VAL A 153 11.67 -18.78 0.81
C VAL A 153 10.36 -19.45 1.17
N GLU A 154 9.24 -18.74 1.04
CA GLU A 154 7.96 -19.28 1.53
C GLU A 154 7.29 -20.27 0.58
N ILE A 155 7.45 -20.10 -0.74
CA ILE A 155 6.82 -20.95 -1.75
C ILE A 155 7.92 -21.60 -2.58
N GLU A 156 8.21 -22.87 -2.29
CA GLU A 156 9.22 -23.65 -3.01
C GLU A 156 8.60 -24.65 -4.00
N GLY A 157 7.34 -25.04 -3.78
CA GLY A 157 6.65 -26.03 -4.57
C GLY A 157 5.15 -26.17 -4.24
N PRO A 158 4.46 -27.14 -4.84
CA PRO A 158 3.02 -27.33 -4.73
C PRO A 158 2.48 -27.49 -3.29
N GLU A 159 3.30 -27.99 -2.38
CA GLU A 159 3.02 -28.15 -0.96
C GLU A 159 2.92 -26.81 -0.20
N ASP A 160 3.40 -25.71 -0.79
CA ASP A 160 3.38 -24.37 -0.18
C ASP A 160 2.31 -23.46 -0.83
N TYR A 161 1.66 -23.87 -1.93
CA TYR A 161 0.72 -23.01 -2.68
C TYR A 161 -0.47 -22.53 -1.83
N TRP A 162 -0.97 -23.38 -0.92
CA TRP A 162 -2.06 -23.05 0.01
C TRP A 162 -1.77 -21.81 0.87
N LYS A 163 -0.48 -21.45 1.06
CA LYS A 163 -0.09 -20.29 1.86
C LYS A 163 -0.66 -18.98 1.33
N VAL A 164 -0.86 -18.85 0.01
CA VAL A 164 -1.47 -17.66 -0.61
C VAL A 164 -2.86 -17.40 -0.02
N LEU A 165 -3.72 -18.43 0.01
CA LEU A 165 -5.05 -18.33 0.61
C LEU A 165 -5.00 -18.21 2.13
N HIS A 166 -4.04 -18.89 2.77
CA HIS A 166 -3.85 -18.74 4.21
C HIS A 166 -3.58 -17.27 4.59
N TRP A 167 -2.57 -16.64 3.99
CA TRP A 167 -2.24 -15.25 4.28
C TRP A 167 -3.35 -14.29 3.89
N TYR A 168 -4.08 -14.56 2.80
CA TYR A 168 -5.26 -13.79 2.43
C TYR A 168 -6.32 -13.89 3.54
N ARG A 169 -6.81 -15.09 3.87
CA ARG A 169 -7.87 -15.30 4.87
C ARG A 169 -7.49 -14.81 6.28
N THR A 170 -6.24 -14.99 6.71
CA THR A 170 -5.81 -14.57 8.05
C THR A 170 -5.31 -13.13 8.11
N GLY A 171 -4.95 -12.55 6.96
CA GLY A 171 -4.42 -11.20 6.85
C GLY A 171 -5.47 -10.15 6.52
N LEU A 172 -6.72 -10.54 6.27
CA LEU A 172 -7.81 -9.61 6.05
C LEU A 172 -8.42 -9.12 7.36
N GLN A 173 -8.63 -7.81 7.43
CA GLN A 173 -9.46 -7.14 8.41
C GLN A 173 -10.62 -6.46 7.69
N HIS A 174 -11.85 -6.89 7.99
CA HIS A 174 -13.04 -6.29 7.41
C HIS A 174 -13.31 -4.89 7.98
N LEU A 175 -13.57 -3.92 7.10
CA LEU A 175 -13.76 -2.52 7.46
C LEU A 175 -15.18 -2.00 7.17
N SER A 176 -15.82 -2.47 6.11
CA SER A 176 -17.13 -1.99 5.66
C SER A 176 -17.83 -3.04 4.80
N ASP A 177 -19.14 -3.21 4.97
CA ASP A 177 -19.98 -4.08 4.13
C ASP A 177 -20.29 -3.48 2.75
N SER A 178 -19.91 -2.22 2.50
CA SER A 178 -20.19 -1.50 1.26
C SER A 178 -18.96 -0.84 0.66
N ARG A 179 -18.97 -0.68 -0.67
CA ARG A 179 -18.04 0.18 -1.40
C ARG A 179 -18.09 1.62 -0.85
N PRO A 180 -17.01 2.40 -0.99
CA PRO A 180 -17.04 3.82 -0.64
C PRO A 180 -18.04 4.57 -1.53
N ASP A 181 -18.67 5.59 -0.98
CA ASP A 181 -19.68 6.45 -1.63
C ASP A 181 -19.04 7.48 -2.58
N VAL A 182 -18.04 7.06 -3.34
CA VAL A 182 -17.36 7.86 -4.36
C VAL A 182 -17.50 7.25 -5.74
N ASP A 183 -17.64 8.11 -6.74
CA ASP A 183 -17.71 7.77 -8.15
C ASP A 183 -17.33 8.98 -9.03
N TRP A 184 -17.43 8.80 -10.34
CA TRP A 184 -17.09 9.83 -11.31
C TRP A 184 -17.88 11.15 -11.18
N SER A 185 -19.14 11.10 -10.72
CA SER A 185 -20.01 12.27 -10.54
C SER A 185 -19.85 12.94 -9.17
N THR A 186 -19.22 12.27 -8.22
CA THR A 186 -19.00 12.79 -6.86
C THR A 186 -18.20 14.08 -6.93
N SER A 187 -18.80 15.18 -6.49
CA SER A 187 -18.21 16.52 -6.57
C SER A 187 -18.84 17.45 -5.52
N PRO A 188 -18.11 18.47 -5.04
CA PRO A 188 -18.66 19.40 -4.07
C PRO A 188 -19.95 20.08 -4.57
N PRO A 189 -20.96 20.29 -3.71
CA PRO A 189 -22.20 20.95 -4.08
C PRO A 189 -21.98 22.31 -4.75
N GLY A 190 -22.76 22.60 -5.80
CA GLY A 190 -22.67 23.87 -6.54
C GLY A 190 -21.53 23.95 -7.56
N THR A 191 -20.74 22.88 -7.73
CA THR A 191 -19.77 22.77 -8.82
C THR A 191 -20.41 22.13 -10.07
N HIS A 192 -19.93 22.49 -11.25
CA HIS A 192 -20.52 22.03 -12.52
C HIS A 192 -19.53 21.31 -13.46
N ASN A 193 -18.22 21.48 -13.23
CA ASN A 193 -17.16 20.90 -14.06
C ASN A 193 -16.01 20.31 -13.22
N VAL A 194 -16.19 20.17 -11.91
CA VAL A 194 -15.18 19.59 -11.02
C VAL A 194 -15.37 18.08 -11.01
N ARG A 195 -14.30 17.32 -11.29
CA ARG A 195 -14.29 15.85 -11.26
C ARG A 195 -13.13 15.37 -10.39
N PRO A 196 -13.28 15.36 -9.06
CA PRO A 196 -12.22 14.98 -8.14
C PRO A 196 -11.80 13.52 -8.32
N MET A 197 -12.73 12.63 -8.71
CA MET A 197 -12.39 11.23 -9.04
C MET A 197 -11.71 11.07 -10.42
N GLY A 198 -11.55 12.16 -11.17
CA GLY A 198 -10.84 12.18 -12.44
C GLY A 198 -11.74 11.99 -13.66
N ALA A 199 -11.47 12.73 -14.73
CA ALA A 199 -12.29 12.68 -15.93
C ALA A 199 -12.34 11.30 -16.62
N PRO A 200 -11.25 10.50 -16.65
CA PRO A 200 -11.25 9.13 -17.17
C PRO A 200 -11.96 8.06 -16.31
N GLN A 201 -12.47 8.39 -15.11
CA GLN A 201 -12.86 7.41 -14.08
C GLN A 201 -14.34 6.99 -14.11
N TYR A 202 -15.02 7.07 -15.26
CA TYR A 202 -16.46 6.78 -15.33
C TYR A 202 -16.86 5.38 -14.82
N ASN A 203 -16.00 4.39 -15.04
CA ASN A 203 -16.21 3.00 -14.60
C ASN A 203 -15.51 2.65 -13.28
N LEU A 204 -15.12 3.65 -12.48
CA LEU A 204 -14.47 3.43 -11.20
C LEU A 204 -15.41 2.69 -10.23
N SER A 205 -14.87 1.70 -9.51
CA SER A 205 -15.57 0.95 -8.45
C SER A 205 -16.90 0.33 -8.88
N ARG A 206 -17.02 -0.07 -10.16
CA ARG A 206 -18.22 -0.74 -10.67
C ARG A 206 -18.43 -2.13 -10.05
N PRO A 207 -19.67 -2.63 -10.02
CA PRO A 207 -19.95 -4.02 -9.69
C PRO A 207 -19.14 -4.99 -10.56
N GLY A 208 -18.83 -6.16 -10.02
CA GLY A 208 -17.97 -7.17 -10.66
C GLY A 208 -16.48 -6.82 -10.67
N SER A 209 -16.09 -5.62 -10.24
CA SER A 209 -14.69 -5.20 -10.19
C SER A 209 -14.13 -5.25 -8.77
N THR A 210 -12.82 -5.43 -8.65
CA THR A 210 -12.12 -5.29 -7.37
C THR A 210 -11.09 -4.19 -7.48
N TRP A 211 -11.17 -3.19 -6.61
CA TRP A 211 -10.25 -2.07 -6.55
C TRP A 211 -9.22 -2.30 -5.42
N PHE A 212 -8.00 -2.61 -5.84
CA PHE A 212 -6.83 -2.77 -4.99
C PHE A 212 -6.15 -1.42 -4.81
N LEU A 213 -6.20 -0.91 -3.59
CA LEU A 213 -5.76 0.42 -3.20
C LEU A 213 -4.63 0.32 -2.16
N PRO A 214 -3.36 0.38 -2.60
CA PRO A 214 -2.24 0.51 -1.68
C PRO A 214 -2.40 1.77 -0.82
N VAL A 215 -2.29 1.62 0.49
CA VAL A 215 -2.39 2.70 1.48
C VAL A 215 -1.14 2.67 2.37
N GLY A 216 -0.43 3.79 2.43
CA GLY A 216 0.84 3.87 3.16
C GLY A 216 0.77 4.69 4.44
N ASP A 217 1.47 4.23 5.47
CA ASP A 217 1.88 4.99 6.67
C ASP A 217 3.27 5.61 6.41
N LEU A 218 3.28 6.80 5.80
CA LEU A 218 4.51 7.54 5.50
C LEU A 218 5.18 8.04 6.79
N GLY A 219 4.38 8.23 7.84
CA GLY A 219 4.85 8.65 9.14
C GLY A 219 5.86 7.69 9.76
N ARG A 220 5.61 6.39 9.62
CA ARG A 220 6.51 5.34 10.13
C ARG A 220 7.89 5.44 9.51
N GLU A 221 7.95 5.54 8.18
CA GLU A 221 9.22 5.66 7.48
C GLU A 221 9.87 7.01 7.75
N TRP A 222 9.09 8.09 7.90
CA TRP A 222 9.62 9.40 8.26
C TRP A 222 10.37 9.37 9.59
N VAL A 223 9.77 8.80 10.64
CA VAL A 223 10.43 8.67 11.95
C VAL A 223 11.63 7.72 11.86
N ASN A 224 11.52 6.61 11.13
CA ASN A 224 12.62 5.66 10.95
C ASN A 224 13.81 6.30 10.23
N LEU A 225 13.56 7.04 9.15
CA LEU A 225 14.58 7.77 8.39
C LEU A 225 15.20 8.88 9.24
N LEU A 226 14.43 9.52 10.13
CA LEU A 226 14.95 10.55 11.03
C LEU A 226 15.98 9.95 12.00
N LEU A 227 15.63 8.84 12.65
CA LEU A 227 16.52 8.11 13.55
C LEU A 227 17.79 7.62 12.83
N SER A 228 17.63 7.09 11.62
CA SER A 228 18.72 6.65 10.75
C SER A 228 19.65 7.82 10.39
N SER A 229 19.07 8.95 9.98
CA SER A 229 19.80 10.17 9.61
C SER A 229 20.59 10.74 10.78
N TYR A 230 20.02 10.72 11.99
CA TYR A 230 20.67 11.26 13.19
C TYR A 230 21.74 10.30 13.72
N HIS A 231 21.53 8.98 13.64
CA HIS A 231 22.50 8.00 14.12
C HIS A 231 23.69 7.79 13.17
N PHE A 232 23.44 7.77 11.86
CA PHE A 232 24.45 7.40 10.85
C PHE A 232 24.74 8.49 9.82
N GLY A 233 23.78 9.35 9.49
CA GLY A 233 23.92 10.37 8.45
C GLY A 233 24.67 11.63 8.90
N GLY A 234 24.60 11.98 10.19
CA GLY A 234 25.12 13.25 10.71
C GLY A 234 24.33 14.47 10.21
N PHE A 235 23.16 14.23 9.61
CA PHE A 235 22.25 15.29 9.15
C PHE A 235 21.25 15.62 10.26
N TYR A 236 20.98 16.91 10.45
CA TYR A 236 19.84 17.37 11.26
C TYR A 236 18.77 17.99 10.37
N LEU A 237 17.51 17.95 10.79
CA LEU A 237 16.47 18.66 10.06
C LEU A 237 16.64 20.17 10.24
N GLU A 238 16.77 20.87 9.11
CA GLU A 238 16.86 22.31 9.05
C GLU A 238 15.50 22.91 8.70
N ASP A 239 15.08 23.88 9.50
CA ASP A 239 13.95 24.73 9.23
C ASP A 239 14.33 25.79 8.18
N THR A 240 13.71 25.67 7.01
CA THR A 240 13.87 26.62 5.90
C THR A 240 13.35 28.02 6.23
N ASN A 241 12.45 28.15 7.21
CA ASN A 241 12.03 29.43 7.76
C ASN A 241 13.06 29.93 8.79
N GLY A 242 14.06 30.66 8.30
CA GLY A 242 15.11 31.24 9.13
C GLY A 242 16.42 30.47 9.13
N ASN A 243 16.52 29.36 8.38
CA ASN A 243 17.73 28.56 8.21
C ASN A 243 18.37 28.15 9.55
N LYS A 244 17.56 27.54 10.42
CA LYS A 244 17.96 27.12 11.76
C LYS A 244 17.67 25.63 11.98
N PRO A 245 18.36 24.96 12.91
CA PRO A 245 18.00 23.60 13.31
C PRO A 245 16.56 23.52 13.82
N ALA A 246 15.89 22.41 13.52
CA ALA A 246 14.57 22.09 14.07
C ALA A 246 14.75 21.49 15.49
N GLY A 247 14.89 22.35 16.50
CA GLY A 247 14.87 22.00 17.93
C GLY A 247 16.07 21.22 18.48
N CYS A 248 17.05 20.86 17.64
CA CYS A 248 18.13 19.93 17.98
C CYS A 248 19.52 20.57 18.14
N ASP A 249 19.58 21.89 18.34
CA ASP A 249 20.82 22.69 18.39
C ASP A 249 21.89 22.12 19.34
N GLN A 250 21.48 21.62 20.51
CA GLN A 250 22.37 21.03 21.53
C GLN A 250 23.14 19.79 21.04
N TRP A 251 22.67 19.15 19.97
CA TRP A 251 23.26 17.94 19.39
C TRP A 251 24.20 18.23 18.22
N ILE A 252 24.31 19.50 17.79
CA ILE A 252 25.12 19.89 16.64
C ILE A 252 26.57 20.11 17.07
N ARG A 253 27.45 19.18 16.69
CA ARG A 253 28.89 19.20 16.95
C ARG A 253 29.60 18.08 16.18
N PRO A 254 30.92 18.19 15.95
CA PRO A 254 31.68 17.14 15.27
C PRO A 254 31.49 15.75 15.91
N GLY A 255 31.18 14.75 15.09
CA GLY A 255 30.88 13.37 15.47
C GLY A 255 29.43 13.11 15.90
N PHE A 256 28.54 14.10 15.83
CA PHE A 256 27.10 14.01 16.10
C PHE A 256 26.32 14.53 14.88
N LEU A 257 25.45 15.52 15.06
CA LEU A 257 24.81 16.23 13.96
C LEU A 257 25.74 17.34 13.46
N GLU A 258 25.91 17.45 12.15
CA GLU A 258 26.90 18.36 11.55
C GLU A 258 26.34 19.17 10.37
N VAL A 259 25.40 18.61 9.61
CA VAL A 259 24.92 19.23 8.36
C VAL A 259 23.41 19.39 8.38
N GLY A 260 22.92 20.60 8.10
CA GLY A 260 21.49 20.87 7.96
C GLY A 260 20.93 20.23 6.69
N PHE A 261 19.76 19.61 6.83
CA PHE A 261 19.01 19.04 5.72
C PHE A 261 17.57 19.58 5.76
N PRO A 262 17.15 20.39 4.77
CA PRO A 262 15.85 21.05 4.80
C PRO A 262 14.69 20.07 4.97
N PHE A 263 13.86 20.25 6.00
CA PHE A 263 12.74 19.33 6.27
C PHE A 263 11.75 19.19 5.11
N PRO A 264 11.47 20.21 4.26
CA PRO A 264 10.59 19.99 3.10
C PRO A 264 11.14 18.98 2.10
N ILE A 265 12.48 18.93 1.95
CA ILE A 265 13.16 17.96 1.08
C ILE A 265 13.19 16.58 1.73
N PHE A 266 13.29 16.53 3.07
CA PHE A 266 13.15 15.28 3.83
C PHE A 266 11.75 14.67 3.67
N ASP A 267 10.70 15.48 3.78
CA ASP A 267 9.32 15.05 3.57
C ASP A 267 9.09 14.57 2.12
N GLU A 268 9.66 15.27 1.13
CA GLU A 268 9.63 14.85 -0.27
C GLU A 268 10.33 13.49 -0.47
N LEU A 269 11.49 13.28 0.16
CA LEU A 269 12.23 12.02 0.08
C LEU A 269 11.40 10.83 0.61
N VAL A 270 10.68 11.01 1.71
CA VAL A 270 9.77 9.99 2.25
C VAL A 270 8.63 9.69 1.27
N LEU A 271 8.06 10.73 0.66
CA LEU A 271 7.04 10.54 -0.38
C LEU A 271 7.58 9.79 -1.61
N MET A 272 8.84 10.04 -2.00
CA MET A 272 9.50 9.31 -3.10
C MET A 272 9.69 7.82 -2.76
N PHE A 273 10.06 7.48 -1.52
CA PHE A 273 10.14 6.09 -1.07
C PHE A 273 8.78 5.40 -1.14
N HIS A 274 7.74 6.03 -0.60
CA HIS A 274 6.38 5.49 -0.63
C HIS A 274 5.88 5.27 -2.07
N THR A 275 5.99 6.29 -2.92
CA THR A 275 5.51 6.19 -4.31
C THR A 275 6.25 5.13 -5.14
N SER A 276 7.55 4.95 -4.89
CA SER A 276 8.35 3.89 -5.53
C SER A 276 7.90 2.50 -5.10
N GLN A 277 7.64 2.29 -3.81
CA GLN A 277 7.11 1.04 -3.28
C GLN A 277 5.71 0.74 -3.84
N VAL A 278 4.80 1.71 -3.80
CA VAL A 278 3.44 1.54 -4.38
C VAL A 278 3.51 1.25 -5.88
N GLY A 279 4.44 1.86 -6.61
CA GLY A 279 4.69 1.56 -8.01
C GLY A 279 5.06 0.09 -8.26
N ALA A 280 5.93 -0.48 -7.40
CA ALA A 280 6.28 -1.90 -7.47
C ALA A 280 5.09 -2.81 -7.13
N VAL A 281 4.33 -2.48 -6.08
CA VAL A 281 3.11 -3.21 -5.66
C VAL A 281 2.12 -3.29 -6.82
N VAL A 282 1.75 -2.15 -7.40
CA VAL A 282 0.79 -2.07 -8.51
C VAL A 282 1.33 -2.79 -9.75
N GLN A 283 2.62 -2.68 -10.06
CA GLN A 283 3.22 -3.36 -11.20
C GLN A 283 3.18 -4.89 -11.04
N ASN A 284 3.46 -5.42 -9.86
CA ASN A 284 3.36 -6.85 -9.60
C ASN A 284 1.91 -7.35 -9.73
N MET A 285 0.95 -6.65 -9.12
CA MET A 285 -0.48 -6.98 -9.26
C MET A 285 -0.93 -6.95 -10.73
N ARG A 286 -0.42 -6.00 -11.51
CA ARG A 286 -0.73 -5.89 -12.94
C ARG A 286 -0.17 -7.05 -13.76
N LEU A 287 1.04 -7.52 -13.43
CA LEU A 287 1.62 -8.73 -14.04
C LEU A 287 0.81 -9.97 -13.66
N ALA A 288 0.36 -10.08 -12.41
CA ALA A 288 -0.55 -11.15 -11.99
C ALA A 288 -1.86 -11.12 -12.78
N CYS A 289 -2.48 -9.94 -12.97
CA CYS A 289 -3.67 -9.81 -13.80
C CYS A 289 -3.44 -10.31 -15.24
N GLU A 290 -2.32 -9.95 -15.86
CA GLU A 290 -1.97 -10.44 -17.21
C GLU A 290 -1.82 -11.96 -17.25
N ALA A 291 -1.21 -12.54 -16.20
CA ALA A 291 -1.01 -13.98 -16.08
C ALA A 291 -2.34 -14.73 -15.95
N LEU A 292 -3.27 -14.18 -15.17
CA LEU A 292 -4.59 -14.75 -14.95
C LEU A 292 -5.54 -14.53 -16.13
N GLY A 293 -5.27 -13.59 -17.03
CA GLY A 293 -6.20 -13.21 -18.10
C GLY A 293 -7.25 -12.20 -17.67
N LEU A 294 -6.95 -11.37 -16.67
CA LEU A 294 -7.82 -10.34 -16.13
C LEU A 294 -7.48 -8.94 -16.66
N GLY A 295 -8.47 -8.06 -16.65
CA GLY A 295 -8.30 -6.65 -17.02
C GLY A 295 -7.75 -5.85 -15.86
N GLY A 296 -6.54 -5.29 -16.01
CA GLY A 296 -5.91 -4.43 -15.00
C GLY A 296 -5.92 -2.95 -15.41
N TRP A 297 -6.69 -2.14 -14.68
CA TRP A 297 -6.73 -0.69 -14.86
C TRP A 297 -6.00 0.07 -13.74
N THR A 298 -4.78 0.50 -14.03
CA THR A 298 -3.99 1.36 -13.14
C THR A 298 -4.53 2.78 -13.12
N MET A 299 -4.69 3.35 -11.93
CA MET A 299 -5.25 4.68 -11.72
C MET A 299 -4.39 5.46 -10.72
N GLY A 300 -4.30 6.77 -10.93
CA GLY A 300 -3.71 7.68 -9.93
C GLY A 300 -4.20 9.13 -10.02
N ASN A 301 -5.17 9.37 -10.89
CA ASN A 301 -5.70 10.68 -11.20
C ASN A 301 -7.09 10.89 -10.57
N TYR A 302 -7.24 10.50 -9.31
CA TYR A 302 -8.38 10.81 -8.45
C TYR A 302 -7.89 11.51 -7.17
N SER A 303 -8.76 12.19 -6.44
CA SER A 303 -8.48 12.73 -5.12
C SER A 303 -8.46 11.59 -4.10
N ASP A 304 -7.26 11.24 -3.64
CA ASP A 304 -7.06 10.28 -2.55
C ASP A 304 -7.67 10.83 -1.25
N ASP A 305 -7.57 12.13 -0.99
CA ASP A 305 -8.19 12.75 0.19
C ASP A 305 -9.71 12.57 0.21
N MET A 306 -10.40 12.78 -0.92
CA MET A 306 -11.85 12.57 -1.00
C MET A 306 -12.22 11.08 -0.84
N LEU A 307 -11.44 10.18 -1.44
CA LEU A 307 -11.63 8.74 -1.26
C LEU A 307 -11.42 8.31 0.20
N LEU A 308 -10.43 8.87 0.88
CA LEU A 308 -10.11 8.55 2.26
C LEU A 308 -11.13 9.14 3.24
N GLY A 309 -11.78 10.27 2.90
CA GLY A 309 -12.88 10.86 3.67
C GLY A 309 -12.65 12.29 4.15
N ALA A 310 -11.76 13.05 3.50
CA ALA A 310 -11.44 14.43 3.89
C ALA A 310 -12.61 15.41 3.79
N TYR A 311 -13.61 15.10 2.96
CA TYR A 311 -14.75 15.96 2.63
C TYR A 311 -16.06 15.23 2.91
N PRO A 312 -16.40 14.93 4.18
CA PRO A 312 -17.56 14.11 4.55
C PRO A 312 -18.91 14.73 4.12
N GLU A 313 -18.95 16.04 3.86
CA GLU A 313 -20.10 16.73 3.28
C GLU A 313 -20.30 16.46 1.78
N VAL A 314 -19.29 15.89 1.12
CA VAL A 314 -19.29 15.50 -0.30
C VAL A 314 -19.43 13.99 -0.44
N ALA A 315 -18.59 13.24 0.27
CA ALA A 315 -18.62 11.78 0.36
C ALA A 315 -17.98 11.34 1.68
N ALA A 316 -18.56 10.34 2.35
CA ALA A 316 -17.97 9.75 3.55
C ALA A 316 -16.61 9.08 3.26
N GLY A 317 -16.42 8.61 2.02
CA GLY A 317 -15.21 7.94 1.58
C GLY A 317 -14.99 6.63 2.33
N LEU A 318 -13.75 6.40 2.78
CA LEU A 318 -13.34 5.23 3.56
C LEU A 318 -13.34 5.49 5.07
N GLY A 319 -13.79 6.68 5.52
CA GLY A 319 -13.93 7.00 6.94
C GLY A 319 -12.62 7.25 7.68
N PHE A 320 -11.52 7.56 6.98
CA PHE A 320 -10.28 7.95 7.64
C PHE A 320 -10.46 9.27 8.39
N SER A 321 -9.75 9.41 9.50
CA SER A 321 -9.71 10.62 10.32
C SER A 321 -8.78 11.67 9.72
N PHE A 322 -9.24 12.93 9.72
CA PHE A 322 -8.47 14.06 9.22
C PHE A 322 -8.25 15.13 10.30
N MET A 323 -7.10 15.79 10.23
CA MET A 323 -6.77 16.99 11.00
C MET A 323 -6.72 18.20 10.09
N GLU A 324 -7.49 19.23 10.43
CA GLU A 324 -7.33 20.56 9.83
C GLU A 324 -6.04 21.21 10.33
N ARG A 325 -5.27 21.76 9.39
CA ARG A 325 -4.01 22.43 9.68
C ARG A 325 -4.20 23.92 9.91
N ASP A 326 -3.32 24.49 10.72
CA ASP A 326 -3.22 25.93 10.95
C ASP A 326 -2.69 26.62 9.68
N LEU A 327 -3.59 27.32 8.98
CA LEU A 327 -3.29 27.97 7.70
C LEU A 327 -2.27 29.12 7.81
N GLU A 328 -2.01 29.65 9.00
CA GLU A 328 -1.02 30.70 9.22
C GLU A 328 0.38 30.12 9.40
N ARG A 329 0.48 28.99 10.12
CA ARG A 329 1.75 28.35 10.48
C ARG A 329 2.20 27.28 9.49
N ASN A 330 1.30 26.38 9.09
CA ASN A 330 1.67 25.24 8.25
C ASN A 330 1.76 25.62 6.76
N PRO A 331 2.91 25.39 6.10
CA PRO A 331 3.12 25.80 4.73
C PRO A 331 2.27 25.04 3.70
N SER A 332 1.85 23.80 3.98
CA SER A 332 1.08 23.01 3.02
C SER A 332 -0.38 23.43 2.92
N ARG A 333 -0.96 24.02 3.97
CA ARG A 333 -2.34 24.57 3.98
C ARG A 333 -3.42 23.57 3.51
N THR A 334 -3.21 22.30 3.79
CA THR A 334 -4.13 21.19 3.49
C THR A 334 -4.38 20.36 4.74
N ALA A 335 -5.53 19.69 4.83
CA ALA A 335 -5.78 18.72 5.91
C ALA A 335 -4.79 17.54 5.85
N SER A 336 -4.60 16.87 6.99
CA SER A 336 -3.80 15.63 7.09
C SER A 336 -4.68 14.44 7.35
N CYS A 337 -4.57 13.40 6.53
CA CYS A 337 -5.16 12.11 6.86
C CYS A 337 -4.33 11.47 7.96
N LEU A 338 -4.87 11.38 9.17
CA LEU A 338 -4.20 10.76 10.30
C LEU A 338 -4.18 9.24 10.15
N GLY A 339 -5.29 8.63 9.73
CA GLY A 339 -5.43 7.18 9.76
C GLY A 339 -6.85 6.72 9.97
N LEU A 340 -7.05 5.43 10.16
CA LEU A 340 -8.32 4.78 10.47
C LEU A 340 -8.15 4.00 11.78
N GLU A 341 -8.92 4.37 12.80
CA GLU A 341 -8.83 3.79 14.15
C GLU A 341 -8.96 2.26 14.10
N GLY A 342 -8.03 1.56 14.79
CA GLY A 342 -8.01 0.10 14.84
C GLY A 342 -7.65 -0.61 13.53
N ALA A 343 -7.39 0.12 12.44
CA ALA A 343 -7.03 -0.46 11.14
C ALA A 343 -5.68 0.07 10.63
N LEU A 344 -5.49 1.39 10.54
CA LEU A 344 -4.26 2.03 10.08
C LEU A 344 -4.03 3.32 10.87
N GLU A 345 -3.31 3.22 11.98
CA GLU A 345 -2.98 4.33 12.88
C GLU A 345 -1.61 4.90 12.50
N ALA A 346 -1.57 5.83 11.54
CA ALA A 346 -0.31 6.26 10.94
C ALA A 346 0.55 7.09 11.91
N VAL A 347 1.87 6.94 11.82
CA VAL A 347 2.79 7.58 12.78
C VAL A 347 2.90 9.09 12.51
N CYS A 348 2.09 9.88 13.17
CA CYS A 348 2.13 11.33 13.09
C CYS A 348 1.79 11.97 14.44
N VAL A 349 2.31 13.18 14.66
CA VAL A 349 2.14 13.90 15.92
C VAL A 349 1.62 15.31 15.64
N PRO A 350 0.60 15.79 16.36
CA PRO A 350 -0.24 15.02 17.27
C PRO A 350 -1.27 14.18 16.49
N SER A 351 -1.68 13.05 17.05
CA SER A 351 -2.78 12.21 16.56
C SER A 351 -3.51 11.53 17.72
N PRO A 352 -4.70 10.94 17.52
CA PRO A 352 -5.42 10.22 18.57
C PRO A 352 -4.62 9.09 19.23
N TRP A 353 -3.63 8.53 18.53
CA TRP A 353 -2.81 7.41 18.99
C TRP A 353 -1.35 7.79 19.30
N PHE A 354 -0.83 8.93 18.80
CA PHE A 354 0.47 9.48 19.23
C PHE A 354 0.35 10.94 19.69
N ALA A 355 0.42 11.14 21.01
CA ALA A 355 0.24 12.46 21.62
C ALA A 355 1.45 13.40 21.46
N ASN A 356 2.67 12.87 21.35
CA ASN A 356 3.92 13.64 21.32
C ASN A 356 5.04 12.89 20.56
N GLY A 357 6.17 13.56 20.34
CA GLY A 357 7.32 12.97 19.66
C GLY A 357 7.84 11.71 20.34
N GLU A 358 7.87 11.66 21.67
CA GLU A 358 8.32 10.50 22.44
C GLU A 358 7.49 9.25 22.11
N ALA A 359 6.15 9.36 22.09
CA ALA A 359 5.26 8.25 21.78
C ALA A 359 5.49 7.70 20.37
N ALA A 360 5.62 8.58 19.38
CA ALA A 360 5.86 8.19 17.98
C ALA A 360 7.24 7.53 17.79
N VAL A 361 8.29 8.11 18.36
CA VAL A 361 9.65 7.55 18.30
C VAL A 361 9.72 6.20 18.99
N ARG A 362 9.14 6.06 20.20
CA ARG A 362 9.09 4.79 20.93
C ARG A 362 8.36 3.71 20.14
N HIS A 363 7.21 4.04 19.55
CA HIS A 363 6.45 3.09 18.72
C HIS A 363 7.31 2.51 17.58
N VAL A 364 8.05 3.36 16.87
CA VAL A 364 8.95 2.90 15.81
C VAL A 364 10.13 2.10 16.38
N LEU A 365 10.73 2.50 17.50
CA LEU A 365 11.81 1.75 18.16
C LEU A 365 11.38 0.35 18.62
N GLU A 366 10.17 0.22 19.15
CA GLU A 366 9.62 -1.04 19.66
C GLU A 366 9.54 -2.12 18.58
N SER A 367 9.30 -1.75 17.31
CA SER A 367 9.33 -2.71 16.19
C SER A 367 10.65 -3.49 16.07
N ARG A 368 11.78 -2.88 16.48
CA ARG A 368 13.12 -3.49 16.41
C ARG A 368 13.51 -4.20 17.70
N TYR A 369 13.22 -3.59 18.84
CA TYR A 369 13.85 -3.94 20.13
C TYR A 369 12.93 -4.63 21.13
N SER A 370 11.61 -4.54 20.95
CA SER A 370 10.65 -5.24 21.82
C SER A 370 10.84 -6.75 21.77
N ARG A 371 10.28 -7.50 22.72
CA ARG A 371 10.40 -8.96 22.77
C ARG A 371 9.85 -9.56 21.47
N GLY A 372 10.68 -10.32 20.75
CA GLY A 372 10.33 -10.85 19.42
C GLY A 372 10.69 -9.93 18.24
N GLY A 373 11.17 -8.71 18.50
CA GLY A 373 11.75 -7.83 17.49
C GLY A 373 13.11 -8.31 16.99
N LEU A 374 13.48 -7.90 15.78
CA LEU A 374 14.65 -8.43 15.07
C LEU A 374 16.01 -8.21 15.78
N LEU A 375 16.13 -7.14 16.57
CA LEU A 375 17.33 -6.76 17.32
C LEU A 375 17.09 -6.83 18.83
N SER A 376 16.03 -7.51 19.27
CA SER A 376 15.75 -7.69 20.69
C SER A 376 16.89 -8.44 21.39
N ARG A 377 17.36 -7.88 22.51
CA ARG A 377 18.32 -8.51 23.41
C ARG A 377 17.66 -9.49 24.39
N THR A 378 16.35 -9.42 24.53
CA THR A 378 15.57 -10.34 25.37
C THR A 378 15.05 -11.49 24.52
N ALA A 379 15.27 -12.73 24.97
CA ALA A 379 14.71 -13.90 24.31
C ALA A 379 13.17 -13.85 24.31
N GLY A 380 12.57 -13.89 23.12
CA GLY A 380 11.15 -14.18 22.93
C GLY A 380 10.88 -15.67 23.05
N ASP A 381 9.62 -16.05 23.32
CA ASP A 381 9.21 -17.46 23.26
C ASP A 381 9.28 -17.99 21.81
N GLU A 382 9.17 -17.10 20.82
CA GLU A 382 9.38 -17.34 19.39
C GLU A 382 10.23 -16.20 18.80
N ALA A 383 11.50 -16.47 18.49
CA ALA A 383 12.34 -15.49 17.79
C ALA A 383 11.98 -15.49 16.29
N PRO A 384 11.93 -14.33 15.62
CA PRO A 384 11.67 -14.29 14.19
C PRO A 384 12.77 -15.03 13.44
N LEU A 385 12.39 -15.66 12.33
CA LEU A 385 13.36 -16.25 11.42
C LEU A 385 14.37 -15.18 10.98
N SER A 386 15.67 -15.50 11.09
CA SER A 386 16.75 -14.55 10.83
C SER A 386 17.53 -14.95 9.58
N PRO A 387 18.01 -13.97 8.78
CA PRO A 387 18.90 -14.26 7.65
C PRO A 387 20.31 -14.66 8.09
N PHE A 388 20.65 -14.50 9.37
CA PHE A 388 21.97 -14.79 9.90
C PHE A 388 21.99 -16.11 10.66
N ASN A 389 23.14 -16.80 10.63
CA ASN A 389 23.40 -17.87 11.57
C ASN A 389 23.42 -17.33 13.02
N ALA A 390 23.23 -18.22 14.00
CA ALA A 390 23.09 -17.83 15.40
C ALA A 390 24.29 -17.03 15.94
N GLU A 391 25.53 -17.43 15.61
CA GLU A 391 26.74 -16.74 16.08
C GLU A 391 26.81 -15.31 15.54
N THR A 392 26.57 -15.12 14.24
CA THR A 392 26.54 -13.81 13.61
C THR A 392 25.42 -12.94 14.19
N LEU A 393 24.22 -13.51 14.39
CA LEU A 393 23.09 -12.78 14.96
C LEU A 393 23.37 -12.27 16.37
N GLU A 394 23.95 -13.11 17.24
CA GLU A 394 24.33 -12.70 18.59
C GLU A 394 25.35 -11.55 18.56
N ARG A 395 26.39 -11.68 17.72
CA ARG A 395 27.38 -10.60 17.53
C ARG A 395 26.77 -9.30 17.01
N ILE A 396 25.74 -9.39 16.17
CA ILE A 396 24.97 -8.21 15.70
C ILE A 396 24.21 -7.58 16.88
N LYS A 397 23.48 -8.38 17.66
CA LYS A 397 22.67 -7.91 18.80
C LYS A 397 23.52 -7.29 19.91
N GLU A 398 24.73 -7.79 20.13
CA GLU A 398 25.68 -7.23 21.08
C GLU A 398 26.35 -5.94 20.59
N ASN A 399 26.38 -5.70 19.28
CA ASN A 399 27.06 -4.54 18.71
C ASN A 399 26.30 -3.25 19.08
N PRO A 400 26.93 -2.27 19.78
CA PRO A 400 26.25 -1.03 20.15
C PRO A 400 25.70 -0.25 18.95
N LYS A 401 26.32 -0.38 17.77
CA LYS A 401 25.85 0.30 16.55
C LYS A 401 24.59 -0.30 15.95
N ALA A 402 24.16 -1.49 16.37
CA ALA A 402 22.86 -2.03 16.00
C ALA A 402 21.71 -1.45 16.85
N HIS A 403 22.00 -0.58 17.83
CA HIS A 403 21.00 0.00 18.72
C HIS A 403 21.05 1.53 18.62
N VAL A 404 19.89 2.14 18.45
CA VAL A 404 19.76 3.60 18.41
C VAL A 404 20.16 4.17 19.78
N PRO A 405 21.16 5.06 19.88
CA PRO A 405 21.58 5.66 21.14
C PRO A 405 20.52 6.61 21.72
N ASP A 406 20.46 6.74 23.04
CA ASP A 406 19.50 7.62 23.73
C ASP A 406 19.55 9.07 23.22
N TRP A 407 20.74 9.61 22.96
CA TRP A 407 20.87 10.98 22.45
C TRP A 407 20.21 11.18 21.07
N VAL A 408 20.17 10.13 20.24
CA VAL A 408 19.49 10.17 18.93
C VAL A 408 17.97 10.17 19.14
N VAL A 409 17.50 9.38 20.11
CA VAL A 409 16.08 9.37 20.50
C VAL A 409 15.67 10.76 20.98
N ASP A 410 16.41 11.32 21.94
CA ASP A 410 16.14 12.65 22.49
C ASP A 410 16.14 13.73 21.38
N ALA A 411 17.16 13.72 20.51
CA ALA A 411 17.25 14.65 19.39
C ALA A 411 16.09 14.52 18.39
N ALA A 412 15.63 13.30 18.09
CA ALA A 412 14.48 13.09 17.22
C ALA A 412 13.18 13.57 17.85
N VAL A 413 13.00 13.36 19.16
CA VAL A 413 11.86 13.89 19.93
C VAL A 413 11.87 15.41 19.93
N ASP A 414 13.01 16.04 20.24
CA ASP A 414 13.18 17.50 20.20
C ASP A 414 12.80 18.07 18.83
N THR A 415 13.20 17.39 17.75
CA THR A 415 12.86 17.79 16.38
C THR A 415 11.37 17.65 16.08
N ILE A 416 10.72 16.55 16.46
CA ILE A 416 9.28 16.36 16.24
C ILE A 416 8.48 17.42 17.03
N ASP A 417 8.81 17.62 18.30
CA ASP A 417 8.11 18.57 19.16
C ASP A 417 8.26 20.02 18.64
N TYR A 418 9.45 20.37 18.13
CA TYR A 418 9.68 21.63 17.42
C TYR A 418 8.75 21.78 16.21
N LEU A 419 8.67 20.78 15.33
CA LEU A 419 7.83 20.84 14.14
C LEU A 419 6.36 20.96 14.50
N VAL A 420 5.88 20.26 15.52
CA VAL A 420 4.50 20.39 16.01
C VAL A 420 4.23 21.80 16.56
N GLN A 421 5.17 22.34 17.34
CA GLN A 421 5.03 23.67 17.91
C GLN A 421 4.98 24.77 16.83
N GLU A 422 5.87 24.70 15.84
CA GLU A 422 6.01 25.74 14.81
C GLU A 422 5.05 25.53 13.64
N TYR A 423 4.67 24.29 13.34
CA TYR A 423 3.98 23.90 12.11
C TYR A 423 2.75 23.02 12.30
N ASP A 424 2.24 22.87 13.52
CA ASP A 424 1.04 22.08 13.92
C ASP A 424 1.16 20.55 13.92
N ILE A 425 1.95 19.97 13.02
CA ILE A 425 2.03 18.52 12.84
C ILE A 425 3.42 18.12 12.33
N ALA A 426 3.84 16.90 12.66
CA ALA A 426 4.95 16.20 12.02
C ALA A 426 4.47 14.85 11.45
N PRO A 427 4.78 14.52 10.18
CA PRO A 427 5.51 15.31 9.16
C PRO A 427 4.76 16.57 8.70
N VAL A 428 5.49 17.62 8.30
CA VAL A 428 4.92 18.95 8.06
C VAL A 428 4.33 19.09 6.65
N ASN A 429 5.07 18.70 5.62
CA ASN A 429 4.75 19.02 4.23
C ASN A 429 3.92 17.95 3.51
N ILE A 430 3.90 16.73 4.04
CA ILE A 430 3.16 15.59 3.49
C ILE A 430 2.03 15.16 4.44
N SER A 431 0.99 14.52 3.89
CA SER A 431 0.01 13.79 4.70
C SER A 431 0.63 12.45 5.14
N PRO A 432 0.49 12.02 6.40
CA PRO A 432 1.11 10.79 6.89
C PRO A 432 0.45 9.54 6.30
N VAL A 433 -0.78 9.64 5.78
CA VAL A 433 -1.41 8.60 4.97
C VAL A 433 -1.57 9.05 3.53
N ARG A 434 -1.21 8.18 2.57
CA ARG A 434 -1.46 8.35 1.12
C ARG A 434 -1.99 7.06 0.49
N ALA A 435 -2.91 7.21 -0.47
CA ALA A 435 -3.54 6.10 -1.21
C ALA A 435 -3.72 6.43 -2.70
N LYS A 436 -2.66 6.96 -3.32
CA LYS A 436 -2.78 7.66 -4.61
C LYS A 436 -2.82 6.76 -5.83
N PHE A 437 -1.97 5.72 -5.88
CA PHE A 437 -1.79 4.90 -7.08
C PHE A 437 -2.31 3.49 -6.83
N SER A 438 -3.25 3.04 -7.65
CA SER A 438 -4.08 1.85 -7.40
C SER A 438 -4.41 1.09 -8.68
N LEU A 439 -5.06 -0.07 -8.53
CA LEU A 439 -5.42 -0.97 -9.61
C LEU A 439 -6.88 -1.43 -9.45
N GLN A 440 -7.73 -1.18 -10.45
CA GLN A 440 -9.02 -1.85 -10.56
C GLN A 440 -8.92 -3.04 -11.49
N VAL A 441 -9.37 -4.18 -11.01
CA VAL A 441 -9.33 -5.47 -11.71
C VAL A 441 -10.74 -5.94 -12.02
N HIS A 442 -10.92 -6.57 -13.18
CA HIS A 442 -12.21 -7.06 -13.65
C HIS A 442 -12.02 -8.17 -14.68
N HIS A 443 -13.06 -8.97 -14.87
CA HIS A 443 -13.19 -9.84 -16.04
C HIS A 443 -13.36 -8.97 -17.30
N VAL A 444 -12.49 -9.18 -18.29
CA VAL A 444 -12.44 -8.37 -19.52
C VAL A 444 -13.71 -8.56 -20.33
N ASP A 445 -14.29 -7.47 -20.83
CA ASP A 445 -15.30 -7.56 -21.89
C ASP A 445 -14.62 -7.62 -23.25
N GLU A 446 -14.49 -8.84 -23.79
CA GLU A 446 -13.85 -9.06 -25.08
C GLU A 446 -14.55 -8.34 -26.23
N ALA A 447 -15.88 -8.17 -26.18
CA ALA A 447 -16.65 -7.59 -27.27
C ALA A 447 -16.31 -6.10 -27.47
N TYR A 448 -16.01 -5.36 -26.39
CA TYR A 448 -15.48 -4.00 -26.51
C TYR A 448 -14.20 -3.95 -27.35
N TYR A 449 -13.24 -4.83 -27.05
CA TYR A 449 -11.95 -4.84 -27.73
C TYR A 449 -12.05 -5.36 -29.17
N GLN A 450 -12.98 -6.28 -29.43
CA GLN A 450 -13.31 -6.73 -30.78
C GLN A 450 -13.99 -5.64 -31.62
N GLN A 451 -14.69 -4.69 -30.98
CA GLN A 451 -15.31 -3.58 -31.69
C GLN A 451 -14.31 -2.47 -32.03
N PHE A 452 -13.42 -2.10 -31.10
CA PHE A 452 -12.60 -0.89 -31.24
C PHE A 452 -11.09 -1.11 -31.42
N HIS A 453 -10.57 -2.30 -31.10
CA HIS A 453 -9.13 -2.55 -31.03
C HIS A 453 -8.68 -3.71 -31.93
N VAL A 454 -9.10 -3.66 -33.19
CA VAL A 454 -8.81 -4.68 -34.22
C VAL A 454 -7.68 -4.23 -35.14
N GLY A 455 -6.73 -5.13 -35.38
CA GLY A 455 -5.69 -5.03 -36.39
C GLY A 455 -5.45 -6.40 -37.02
N ASP A 456 -5.17 -6.47 -38.32
CA ASP A 456 -5.01 -7.73 -39.06
C ASP A 456 -6.15 -8.75 -38.76
N GLU A 457 -7.39 -8.24 -38.75
CA GLU A 457 -8.64 -9.00 -38.48
C GLU A 457 -8.74 -9.63 -37.08
N ARG A 458 -7.91 -9.23 -36.12
CA ARG A 458 -7.95 -9.74 -34.73
C ARG A 458 -7.86 -8.64 -33.68
N PRO A 459 -8.51 -8.80 -32.51
CA PRO A 459 -8.33 -7.85 -31.40
C PRO A 459 -6.92 -7.98 -30.81
N PHE A 460 -6.07 -6.99 -31.02
CA PHE A 460 -4.65 -7.05 -30.63
C PHE A 460 -4.41 -6.82 -29.12
N LEU A 461 -5.45 -6.41 -28.39
CA LEU A 461 -5.41 -6.27 -26.93
C LEU A 461 -5.91 -7.51 -26.20
N ILE A 462 -6.47 -8.51 -26.89
CA ILE A 462 -6.98 -9.74 -26.28
C ILE A 462 -5.96 -10.86 -26.44
N THR A 463 -5.42 -11.32 -25.30
CA THR A 463 -4.47 -12.42 -25.20
C THR A 463 -5.19 -13.77 -25.09
N ASP A 464 -4.44 -14.86 -25.26
CA ASP A 464 -5.01 -16.20 -25.10
C ASP A 464 -5.39 -16.51 -23.65
N GLN A 465 -4.69 -15.91 -22.68
CA GLN A 465 -5.04 -15.98 -21.26
C GLN A 465 -6.44 -15.40 -21.02
N ILE A 466 -6.75 -14.25 -21.60
CA ILE A 466 -8.07 -13.62 -21.48
C ILE A 466 -9.15 -14.52 -22.08
N ARG A 467 -8.93 -15.05 -23.30
CA ARG A 467 -9.90 -15.93 -23.98
C ARG A 467 -10.18 -17.23 -23.22
N GLN A 468 -9.16 -17.76 -22.54
CA GLN A 468 -9.25 -19.04 -21.84
C GLN A 468 -9.66 -18.87 -20.38
N HIS A 469 -9.68 -17.64 -19.86
CA HIS A 469 -9.87 -17.33 -18.45
C HIS A 469 -11.09 -18.04 -17.83
N GLU A 470 -12.28 -17.86 -18.41
CA GLU A 470 -13.52 -18.48 -17.94
C GLU A 470 -13.40 -20.00 -17.84
N LYS A 471 -12.79 -20.62 -18.85
CA LYS A 471 -12.57 -22.07 -18.86
C LYS A 471 -11.53 -22.48 -17.82
N ASP A 472 -10.49 -21.70 -17.62
CA ASP A 472 -9.36 -22.12 -16.79
C ASP A 472 -9.58 -21.88 -15.29
N TRP A 473 -10.43 -20.90 -14.94
CA TRP A 473 -10.63 -20.41 -13.57
C TRP A 473 -12.06 -20.58 -13.04
N HIS A 474 -13.06 -20.76 -13.91
CA HIS A 474 -14.49 -20.80 -13.52
C HIS A 474 -15.22 -22.07 -13.98
N SER A 475 -14.50 -23.15 -14.33
CA SER A 475 -15.09 -24.41 -14.84
C SER A 475 -15.14 -25.59 -13.88
#